data_AF-A0A1I2ZQN1-F1
#
_entry.id   AF-A0A1I2ZQN1-F1
#
_cell.length_a   1.000
_cell.length_b   1.000
_cell.length_c   1.000
_cell.angle_alpha   90.00
_cell.angle_beta   90.00
_cell.angle_gamma   90.00
#
_symmetry.space_group_name_H-M   'P 1'
#
loop_
_entity.id
_entity.type
_entity.pdbx_description
1 polymer ?
#
loop_
_entity_poly.entity_id
_entity_poly.type
_entity_poly.pdbx_seq_one_letter_code
_entity_poly.pdbx_strand_id
1 'polypeptide(L)'
;MKMPKENMDINMFAPCGMNCMVCYKHCYHKKPCAGCLNSDTGKPEHCRKCKIKDCIGLKEGNYCFECSDYPCKQIKNLEKSYNKRYQASLMENSEFVREHGLELFMEKQKEKYTCVKCGGVISIHDRECSECQEKMK
;
A
#
# COMPACT_ATOMS: atom_id res chain seq x y z
N MET A 1 -14.34 -6.91 -0.39
CA MET A 1 -13.32 -7.86 0.09
C MET A 1 -13.29 -7.86 1.62
N LYS A 2 -13.39 -9.02 2.28
CA LYS A 2 -13.18 -9.11 3.74
C LYS A 2 -11.72 -8.92 4.11
N MET A 3 -11.48 -8.22 5.23
CA MET A 3 -10.15 -8.19 5.82
C MET A 3 -9.78 -9.62 6.29
N PRO A 4 -8.58 -10.14 5.96
CA PRO A 4 -8.15 -11.46 6.43
C PRO A 4 -8.15 -11.56 7.95
N LYS A 5 -8.56 -12.70 8.50
CA LYS A 5 -8.46 -12.96 9.95
C LYS A 5 -7.03 -13.24 10.38
N GLU A 6 -6.27 -13.90 9.53
CA GLU A 6 -4.86 -14.21 9.71
C GLU A 6 -3.97 -12.99 9.47
N ASN A 7 -2.66 -13.18 9.63
CA ASN A 7 -1.66 -12.14 9.37
C ASN A 7 -1.66 -11.78 7.87
N MET A 8 -1.50 -10.48 7.57
CA MET A 8 -1.41 -10.05 6.18
C MET A 8 -0.04 -10.37 5.61
N ASP A 9 -0.01 -10.75 4.33
CA ASP A 9 1.23 -10.98 3.59
C ASP A 9 2.07 -9.70 3.53
N ILE A 10 3.26 -9.74 4.12
CA ILE A 10 4.19 -8.61 4.15
C ILE A 10 4.64 -8.17 2.76
N ASN A 11 4.57 -9.05 1.75
CA ASN A 11 4.87 -8.70 0.35
C ASN A 11 3.84 -7.73 -0.26
N MET A 12 2.73 -7.47 0.44
CA MET A 12 1.80 -6.42 0.06
C MET A 12 2.30 -5.03 0.42
N PHE A 13 3.39 -4.89 1.17
CA PHE A 13 4.05 -3.60 1.36
C PHE A 13 4.89 -3.23 0.13
N ALA A 14 4.45 -2.21 -0.60
CA ALA A 14 5.11 -1.78 -1.84
C ALA A 14 6.44 -1.07 -1.56
N PRO A 15 7.37 -1.05 -2.53
CA PRO A 15 8.64 -0.33 -2.41
C PRO A 15 8.53 1.13 -1.96
N CYS A 16 7.44 1.79 -2.32
CA CYS A 16 7.21 3.20 -2.06
C CYS A 16 6.56 3.50 -0.70
N GLY A 17 6.29 2.49 0.14
CA GLY A 17 5.64 2.68 1.45
C GLY A 17 4.12 2.44 1.48
N MET A 18 3.55 1.90 0.41
CA MET A 18 2.11 1.70 0.27
C MET A 18 1.70 0.28 0.68
N ASN A 19 0.70 0.13 1.55
CA ASN A 19 0.04 -1.15 1.78
C ASN A 19 -0.90 -1.48 0.60
N CYS A 20 -0.50 -2.40 -0.28
CA CYS A 20 -1.30 -2.78 -1.45
C CYS A 20 -2.65 -3.41 -1.09
N MET A 21 -2.82 -3.98 0.10
CA MET A 21 -4.09 -4.60 0.53
C MET A 21 -5.22 -3.58 0.55
N VAL A 22 -4.92 -2.33 0.87
CA VAL A 22 -5.90 -1.25 0.99
C VAL A 22 -5.97 -0.37 -0.27
N CYS A 23 -5.30 -0.77 -1.35
CA CYS A 23 -5.39 -0.10 -2.64
C CYS A 23 -6.71 -0.45 -3.33
N TYR A 24 -7.40 0.54 -3.91
CA TYR A 24 -8.61 0.32 -4.70
C TYR A 24 -8.53 -0.81 -5.75
N LYS A 25 -7.36 -0.99 -6.39
CA LYS A 25 -7.18 -2.06 -7.39
C LYS A 25 -7.13 -3.46 -6.78
N HIS A 26 -6.74 -3.57 -5.51
CA HIS A 26 -6.88 -4.81 -4.76
C HIS A 26 -8.34 -4.97 -4.27
N CYS A 27 -8.90 -3.92 -3.67
CA CYS A 27 -10.21 -3.94 -3.03
C CYS A 27 -11.41 -4.18 -3.97
N TYR A 28 -11.41 -3.60 -5.18
CA TYR A 28 -12.61 -3.46 -6.03
C TYR A 28 -12.48 -4.09 -7.43
N HIS A 29 -11.66 -5.14 -7.58
CA HIS A 29 -11.48 -5.79 -8.87
C HIS A 29 -11.81 -7.29 -8.81
N LYS A 30 -12.50 -7.81 -9.85
CA LYS A 30 -12.83 -9.25 -9.97
C LYS A 30 -11.59 -10.16 -9.91
N LYS A 31 -10.44 -9.61 -10.33
CA LYS A 31 -9.11 -10.21 -10.17
C LYS A 31 -8.26 -9.24 -9.36
N PRO A 32 -8.21 -9.35 -8.02
CA PRO A 32 -7.47 -8.43 -7.18
C PRO A 32 -6.01 -8.32 -7.62
N CYS A 33 -5.46 -7.10 -7.59
CA CYS A 33 -4.03 -6.88 -7.81
C CYS A 33 -3.23 -7.63 -6.74
N ALA A 34 -2.27 -8.47 -7.14
CA ALA A 34 -1.47 -9.27 -6.22
C ALA A 34 -0.48 -8.47 -5.37
N GLY A 35 -0.33 -7.15 -5.58
CA GLY A 35 0.64 -6.30 -4.88
C GLY A 35 1.85 -5.95 -5.74
N CYS A 36 2.55 -4.87 -5.37
CA CYS A 36 3.65 -4.34 -6.18
C CYS A 36 4.87 -5.26 -6.26
N LEU A 37 5.18 -6.00 -5.19
CA LEU A 37 6.31 -6.94 -5.09
C LEU A 37 5.96 -8.37 -5.57
N ASN A 38 4.68 -8.67 -5.77
CA ASN A 38 4.20 -9.98 -6.22
C ASN A 38 4.00 -10.00 -7.75
N SER A 39 3.37 -11.07 -8.24
CA SER A 39 3.03 -11.26 -9.67
C SER A 39 2.25 -10.10 -10.29
N ASP A 40 2.18 -10.06 -11.62
CA ASP A 40 1.39 -9.08 -12.37
C ASP A 40 -0.11 -9.40 -12.43
N THR A 41 -0.56 -10.42 -11.70
CA THR A 41 -1.97 -10.82 -11.59
C THR A 41 -2.82 -9.63 -11.09
N GLY A 42 -3.82 -9.25 -11.87
CA GLY A 42 -4.73 -8.14 -11.56
C GLY A 42 -4.08 -6.74 -11.50
N LYS A 43 -2.77 -6.64 -11.77
CA LYS A 43 -2.01 -5.39 -11.65
C LYS A 43 -2.40 -4.44 -12.80
N PRO A 44 -2.69 -3.15 -12.54
CA PRO A 44 -2.95 -2.20 -13.61
C PRO A 44 -1.66 -1.82 -14.35
N GLU A 45 -1.79 -1.28 -15.56
CA GLU A 45 -0.63 -0.92 -16.39
C GLU A 45 0.34 0.06 -15.69
N HIS A 46 -0.19 1.08 -15.02
CA HIS A 46 0.63 2.07 -14.32
C HIS A 46 1.43 1.46 -13.15
N CYS A 47 0.94 0.40 -12.51
CA CYS A 47 1.70 -0.33 -11.48
C CYS A 47 2.73 -1.29 -12.11
N ARG A 48 2.46 -1.84 -13.30
CA ARG A 48 3.43 -2.66 -14.03
C ARG A 48 4.64 -1.83 -14.48
N LYS A 49 4.40 -0.64 -15.02
CA LYS A 49 5.42 0.31 -15.54
C LYS A 49 5.83 1.37 -14.50
N CYS A 50 5.77 1.03 -13.21
CA CYS A 50 6.03 2.00 -12.15
C CYS A 50 7.53 2.29 -12.04
N LYS A 51 7.93 3.52 -12.39
CA LYS A 51 9.34 3.97 -12.33
C LYS A 51 9.99 3.82 -10.95
N ILE A 52 9.22 3.93 -9.87
CA ILE A 52 9.75 3.77 -8.50
C ILE A 52 10.12 2.32 -8.24
N LYS A 53 9.24 1.38 -8.64
CA LYS A 53 9.48 -0.06 -8.52
C LYS A 53 10.68 -0.48 -9.37
N ASP A 54 10.73 -0.01 -10.63
CA ASP A 54 11.84 -0.33 -11.53
C ASP A 54 13.16 0.25 -11.01
N CYS A 55 13.13 1.48 -10.47
CA CYS A 55 14.31 2.13 -9.90
C CYS A 55 14.90 1.38 -8.71
N ILE A 56 14.09 0.90 -7.77
CA ILE A 56 14.62 0.16 -6.62
C ILE A 56 15.15 -1.22 -7.02
N GLY A 57 14.48 -1.88 -7.97
CA GLY A 57 14.93 -3.17 -8.50
C GLY A 57 16.27 -3.09 -9.21
N LEU A 58 16.54 -2.00 -9.95
CA LEU A 58 17.86 -1.73 -10.55
C LEU A 58 18.97 -1.47 -9.53
N LYS A 59 18.60 -1.11 -8.29
CA LYS A 59 19.54 -0.92 -7.17
C LYS A 59 19.64 -2.15 -6.28
N GLU A 60 19.06 -3.27 -6.70
CA GLU A 60 19.02 -4.54 -5.96
C GLU A 60 18.40 -4.41 -4.55
N GLY A 61 17.54 -3.42 -4.34
CA GLY A 61 16.83 -3.19 -3.09
C GLY A 61 15.35 -3.63 -3.16
N ASN A 62 14.71 -3.73 -2.00
CA ASN A 62 13.29 -4.04 -1.91
C ASN A 62 12.45 -2.78 -1.66
N TYR A 63 12.97 -1.87 -0.84
CA TYR A 63 12.23 -0.69 -0.39
C TYR A 63 13.01 0.59 -0.65
N CYS A 64 12.29 1.65 -1.02
CA CYS A 64 12.93 2.93 -1.30
C CYS A 64 13.64 3.53 -0.08
N PHE A 65 13.20 3.22 1.14
CA PHE A 65 13.87 3.71 2.36
C PHE A 65 15.26 3.10 2.60
N GLU A 66 15.62 2.02 1.90
CA GLU A 66 16.94 1.37 1.95
C GLU A 66 17.95 2.06 1.02
N CYS A 67 17.46 2.88 0.08
CA CYS A 67 18.29 3.58 -0.89
C CYS A 67 19.04 4.76 -0.24
N SER A 68 20.33 4.90 -0.51
CA SER A 68 21.16 6.03 -0.04
C SER A 68 20.62 7.42 -0.42
N ASP A 69 19.97 7.53 -1.57
CA ASP A 69 19.38 8.79 -2.05
C ASP A 69 18.01 9.11 -1.40
N TYR A 70 17.53 8.27 -0.48
CA TYR A 70 16.24 8.45 0.16
C TYR A 70 16.30 9.55 1.23
N PRO A 71 15.31 10.47 1.30
CA PRO A 71 14.16 10.59 0.42
C PRO A 71 14.49 11.36 -0.88
N CYS A 72 14.37 10.67 -2.02
CA CYS A 72 14.65 11.24 -3.33
C CYS A 72 13.45 12.03 -3.89
N LYS A 73 13.68 12.77 -5.00
CA LYS A 73 12.63 13.60 -5.64
C LYS A 73 11.38 12.81 -6.03
N GLN A 74 11.53 11.57 -6.50
CA GLN A 74 10.38 10.73 -6.91
C GLN A 74 9.48 10.40 -5.71
N ILE A 75 10.07 9.98 -4.59
CA ILE A 75 9.33 9.68 -3.36
C ILE A 75 8.70 10.94 -2.78
N LYS A 76 9.44 12.06 -2.69
CA LYS A 76 8.88 13.33 -2.20
C LYS A 76 7.67 13.82 -3.01
N ASN A 77 7.69 13.62 -4.32
CA ASN A 77 6.55 13.97 -5.17
C ASN A 77 5.35 13.04 -4.95
N LEU A 78 5.60 11.74 -4.81
CA LEU A 78 4.55 10.76 -4.51
C LEU A 78 3.92 11.05 -3.15
N GLU A 79 4.74 11.30 -2.14
CA GLU A 79 4.37 11.68 -0.78
C GLU A 79 3.45 12.91 -0.78
N LYS A 80 3.84 13.99 -1.45
CA LYS A 80 3.01 15.20 -1.57
C LYS A 80 1.64 14.89 -2.21
N SER A 81 1.63 14.01 -3.21
CA SER A 81 0.40 13.60 -3.90
C SER A 81 -0.51 12.76 -3.02
N TYR A 82 0.05 11.84 -2.24
CA TYR A 82 -0.70 10.97 -1.32
C TYR A 82 -1.27 11.75 -0.14
N ASN A 83 -0.49 12.64 0.47
CA ASN A 83 -0.98 13.53 1.52
C ASN A 83 -2.16 14.37 1.03
N LYS A 84 -2.01 15.01 -0.14
CA LYS A 84 -3.05 15.89 -0.69
C LYS A 84 -4.34 15.14 -1.04
N ARG A 85 -4.24 13.94 -1.60
CA ARG A 85 -5.41 13.21 -2.15
C ARG A 85 -6.05 12.25 -1.15
N TYR A 86 -5.24 11.63 -0.30
CA TYR A 86 -5.63 10.47 0.50
C TYR A 86 -5.36 10.65 1.99
N GLN A 87 -4.81 11.80 2.41
CA GLN A 87 -4.48 12.10 3.81
C GLN A 87 -3.63 10.98 4.45
N ALA A 88 -2.68 10.48 3.67
CA ALA A 88 -1.79 9.40 4.07
C ALA A 88 -0.36 9.72 3.65
N SER A 89 0.58 9.39 4.53
CA SER A 89 2.00 9.50 4.28
C SER A 89 2.59 8.12 3.99
N LEU A 90 3.20 7.97 2.82
CA LEU A 90 3.93 6.75 2.49
C LEU A 90 5.34 6.76 3.06
N MET A 91 5.90 7.96 3.27
CA MET A 91 7.18 8.13 3.97
C MET A 91 7.07 7.78 5.44
N GLU A 92 6.01 8.18 6.15
CA GLU A 92 5.75 7.76 7.55
C GLU A 92 5.54 6.23 7.63
N ASN A 93 4.82 5.63 6.68
CA ASN A 93 4.70 4.18 6.62
C ASN A 93 6.08 3.50 6.47
N SER A 94 6.93 4.05 5.61
CA SER A 94 8.29 3.54 5.37
C SER A 94 9.18 3.71 6.60
N GLU A 95 9.07 4.83 7.30
CA GLU A 95 9.76 5.09 8.56
C GLU A 95 9.35 4.08 9.63
N PHE A 96 8.03 3.89 9.80
CA PHE A 96 7.49 2.91 10.74
C PHE A 96 8.02 1.50 10.46
N VAL A 97 8.03 1.08 9.19
CA VAL A 97 8.57 -0.24 8.80
C VAL A 97 10.06 -0.34 9.10
N ARG A 98 10.83 0.74 8.90
CA ARG A 98 12.26 0.76 9.23
C ARG A 98 12.52 0.64 10.73
N GLU A 99 11.70 1.29 11.55
CA GLU A 99 11.87 1.31 13.02
C GLU A 99 11.31 0.05 13.71
N HIS A 100 10.22 -0.50 13.18
CA HIS A 100 9.42 -1.51 13.87
C HIS A 100 9.17 -2.80 13.08
N GLY A 101 9.54 -2.83 11.80
CA GLY A 101 9.34 -3.98 10.93
C GLY A 101 7.97 -4.06 10.25
N LEU A 102 7.88 -4.95 9.26
CA LEU A 102 6.70 -5.12 8.40
C LEU A 102 5.51 -5.73 9.14
N GLU A 103 5.75 -6.70 10.02
CA GLU A 103 4.67 -7.42 10.70
C GLU A 103 3.81 -6.46 11.54
N LEU A 104 4.46 -5.65 12.39
CA LEU A 104 3.76 -4.67 13.23
C LEU A 104 3.10 -3.58 12.38
N PHE A 105 3.73 -3.16 11.29
CA PHE A 105 3.12 -2.22 10.35
C PHE A 105 1.81 -2.77 9.80
N MET A 106 1.85 -4.01 9.30
CA MET A 106 0.68 -4.65 8.70
C MET A 106 -0.42 -4.84 9.74
N GLU A 107 -0.11 -5.25 10.96
CA GLU A 107 -1.10 -5.32 12.05
C GLU A 107 -1.80 -3.97 12.29
N LYS A 108 -1.04 -2.88 12.42
CA LYS A 108 -1.63 -1.53 12.58
C LYS A 108 -2.47 -1.09 11.38
N GLN A 109 -2.03 -1.42 10.16
CA GLN A 109 -2.80 -1.11 8.96
C GLN A 109 -4.11 -1.93 8.91
N LYS A 110 -4.08 -3.19 9.35
CA LYS A 110 -5.27 -4.05 9.44
C LYS A 110 -6.32 -3.42 10.34
N GLU A 111 -5.92 -2.97 11.53
CA GLU A 111 -6.81 -2.27 12.45
C GLU A 111 -7.38 -0.99 11.83
N LYS A 112 -6.51 -0.13 11.29
CA LYS A 112 -6.89 1.17 10.71
C LYS A 112 -7.86 1.05 9.53
N TYR A 113 -7.69 0.04 8.69
CA TYR A 113 -8.46 -0.11 7.44
C TYR A 113 -9.51 -1.23 7.49
N THR A 114 -9.85 -1.75 8.68
CA THR A 114 -10.99 -2.66 8.84
C THR A 114 -12.28 -1.89 9.07
N CYS A 115 -13.30 -2.16 8.27
CA CYS A 115 -14.63 -1.60 8.47
C CYS A 115 -15.29 -2.21 9.71
N VAL A 116 -15.56 -1.38 10.72
CA VAL A 116 -16.19 -1.79 11.99
C VAL A 116 -17.58 -2.40 11.83
N LYS A 117 -18.30 -2.06 10.76
CA LYS A 117 -19.66 -2.54 10.50
C LYS A 117 -19.72 -3.94 9.93
N CYS A 118 -18.76 -4.32 9.07
CA CYS A 118 -18.86 -5.56 8.30
C CYS A 118 -17.55 -6.33 8.15
N GLY A 119 -16.44 -5.85 8.71
CA GLY A 119 -15.11 -6.46 8.59
C GLY A 119 -14.49 -6.38 7.19
N GLY A 120 -15.05 -5.57 6.28
CA GLY A 120 -14.48 -5.35 4.95
C GLY A 120 -13.25 -4.44 4.97
N VAL A 121 -12.41 -4.52 3.93
CA VAL A 121 -11.27 -3.61 3.77
C VAL A 121 -11.75 -2.22 3.33
N ILE A 122 -11.31 -1.17 4.02
CA ILE A 122 -11.50 0.23 3.63
C ILE A 122 -10.38 0.62 2.66
N SER A 123 -10.73 1.02 1.44
CA SER A 123 -9.76 1.51 0.45
C SER A 123 -9.18 2.85 0.90
N ILE A 124 -7.84 2.97 0.91
CA ILE A 124 -7.17 4.25 1.20
C ILE A 124 -7.47 5.30 0.13
N HIS A 125 -7.73 4.87 -1.10
CA HIS A 125 -7.90 5.75 -2.25
C HIS A 125 -9.33 6.28 -2.35
N ASP A 126 -10.31 5.42 -2.08
CA ASP A 126 -11.72 5.75 -2.26
C ASP A 126 -12.40 6.12 -0.94
N ARG A 127 -11.73 5.85 0.20
CA ARG A 127 -12.28 5.96 1.55
C ARG A 127 -13.61 5.23 1.69
N GLU A 128 -13.72 4.08 1.06
CA GLU A 128 -14.94 3.30 0.98
C GLU A 128 -14.66 1.85 1.37
N CYS A 129 -15.61 1.23 2.09
CA CYS A 129 -15.55 -0.18 2.44
C CYS A 129 -15.86 -1.06 1.22
N SER A 130 -14.95 -1.98 0.92
CA SER A 130 -15.06 -2.91 -0.22
C SER A 130 -16.16 -3.98 -0.12
N GLU A 131 -16.96 -3.97 0.94
CA GLU A 131 -18.05 -4.94 1.18
C GLU A 131 -19.40 -4.22 1.25
N CYS A 132 -19.55 -3.28 2.18
CA CYS A 132 -20.82 -2.57 2.40
C CYS A 132 -20.89 -1.20 1.73
N GLN A 133 -19.84 -0.78 1.02
CA GLN A 133 -19.75 0.49 0.29
C GLN A 133 -19.97 1.74 1.16
N GLU A 134 -19.83 1.59 2.48
CA GLU A 134 -19.90 2.70 3.43
C GLU A 134 -18.68 3.60 3.21
N LYS A 135 -18.93 4.90 3.01
CA LYS A 135 -17.87 5.90 2.86
C LYS A 135 -17.45 6.43 4.22
N MET A 136 -16.15 6.36 4.48
CA MET A 136 -15.52 6.95 5.65
C MET A 136 -15.33 8.45 5.38
N LYS A 137 -15.67 9.28 6.37
CA LYS A 137 -15.52 10.74 6.28
C LYS A 137 -14.05 11.16 6.35
#